data_AF-A0A127CKN3-F1
#
_entry.id   AF-A0A127CKN3-F1
#
_cell.length_a   1.000
_cell.length_b   1.000
_cell.length_c   1.000
_cell.angle_alpha   90.00
_cell.angle_beta   90.00
_cell.angle_gamma   90.00
#
_symmetry.space_group_name_H-M   'P 1'
#
loop_
_entity.id
_entity.type
_entity.pdbx_description
1 polymer ?
#
loop_
_entity_poly.entity_id
_entity_poly.type
_entity_poly.pdbx_seq_one_letter_code
_entity_poly.pdbx_strand_id
1 'polypeptide(L)' 'MLIFDDAYEHEAWNHTDKTRVVLFVDFVKPTRFPARFINWLLMNMAIFTPFIREGLDNHKDWEKKFYAEAEALRNRP' A
#
# COMPACT_ATOMS: atom_id res chain seq x y z
N MET A 1 3.91 -13.96 -6.54
CA MET A 1 4.17 -12.66 -5.90
C MET A 1 5.61 -12.68 -5.41
N LEU A 2 6.43 -11.70 -5.78
CA LEU A 2 7.79 -11.54 -5.28
C LEU A 2 7.77 -10.40 -4.26
N ILE A 3 8.41 -10.61 -3.11
CA ILE A 3 8.56 -9.60 -2.06
C ILE A 3 10.05 -9.31 -1.95
N PHE A 4 10.41 -8.04 -2.06
CA PHE A 4 11.77 -7.57 -1.92
C PHE A 4 11.92 -6.87 -0.57
N ASP A 5 13.00 -7.16 0.14
CA ASP A 5 13.36 -6.47 1.37
C ASP A 5 14.16 -5.22 1.02
N ASP A 6 13.63 -4.05 1.39
CA ASP A 6 14.25 -2.75 1.11
C ASP A 6 15.55 -2.54 1.90
N ALA A 7 15.83 -3.37 2.92
CA ALA A 7 17.09 -3.33 3.68
C ALA A 7 18.30 -3.86 2.89
N TYR A 8 18.07 -4.55 1.77
CA TYR A 8 19.14 -5.08 0.91
C TYR A 8 19.17 -4.34 -0.41
N GLU A 9 20.38 -4.14 -0.94
CA GLU A 9 20.56 -3.57 -2.27
C GLU A 9 19.88 -4.46 -3.31
N HIS A 10 18.94 -3.88 -4.04
CA HIS A 10 18.24 -4.54 -5.12
C HIS A 10 18.07 -3.56 -6.27
N GLU A 11 18.37 -4.02 -7.49
CA GLU A 11 18.18 -3.25 -8.70
C GLU A 11 17.06 -3.84 -9.54
N ALA A 12 16.18 -2.98 -10.05
CA ALA A 12 15.12 -3.37 -10.96
C ALA A 12 15.27 -2.58 -12.26
N TRP A 13 15.53 -3.30 -13.36
CA TRP A 13 15.65 -2.74 -14.70
C TRP A 13 14.43 -3.13 -15.55
N ASN A 14 13.74 -2.14 -16.11
CA ASN A 14 12.65 -2.39 -17.07
C ASN A 14 13.17 -2.15 -18.50
N HIS A 15 13.36 -3.22 -19.26
CA HIS A 15 13.86 -3.17 -20.64
C HIS A 15 12.73 -3.06 -21.68
N THR A 16 11.54 -2.59 -21.28
CA THR A 16 10.37 -2.48 -22.15
C THR A 16 9.70 -1.12 -21.98
N ASP A 17 8.93 -0.70 -23.00
CA ASP A 17 8.13 0.54 -22.95
C ASP A 17 6.85 0.41 -22.12
N LYS A 18 6.65 -0.73 -21.44
CA LYS A 18 5.46 -0.98 -20.61
C LYS A 18 5.65 -0.38 -19.22
N THR A 19 4.55 0.13 -18.65
CA THR A 19 4.55 0.66 -17.27
C THR A 19 4.89 -0.43 -16.25
N ARG A 20 5.91 -0.17 -15.42
CA ARG A 20 6.24 -0.99 -14.24
C ARG A 20 5.58 -0.42 -13.00
N VAL A 21 4.74 -1.22 -12.34
CA VAL A 21 4.10 -0.87 -11.08
C VAL A 21 4.85 -1.57 -9.94
N VAL A 22 5.23 -0.83 -8.90
CA VAL A 22 5.86 -1.34 -7.68
C VAL A 22 4.94 -1.02 -6.52
N LEU A 23 4.65 -2.01 -5.67
CA LEU A 23 3.85 -1.85 -4.47
C LEU A 23 4.78 -1.89 -3.25
N PHE A 24 4.86 -0.77 -2.53
CA PHE A 24 5.54 -0.68 -1.26
C PHE A 24 4.59 -1.11 -0.13
N VAL A 25 5.06 -1.99 0.75
CA VAL A 25 4.31 -2.47 1.91
C VAL A 25 5.18 -2.32 3.15
N ASP A 26 4.83 -1.36 4.00
CA ASP A 26 5.52 -1.10 5.25
C ASP A 26 4.80 -1.76 6.44
N PHE A 27 5.58 -2.42 7.29
CA PHE A 27 5.08 -3.05 8.51
C PHE A 27 5.52 -2.27 9.76
N VAL A 28 4.70 -2.27 10.80
CA VAL A 28 5.03 -1.62 12.06
C VAL A 28 6.20 -2.35 12.73
N LYS A 29 7.33 -1.65 12.91
CA LYS A 29 8.52 -2.21 13.54
C LYS A 29 8.30 -2.43 15.05
N PRO A 30 8.57 -3.63 15.60
CA PRO A 30 8.49 -3.87 17.04
C PRO A 30 9.65 -3.17 17.74
N THR A 31 9.37 -2.03 18.37
CA THR A 31 10.35 -1.23 19.10
C THR A 31 10.25 -1.46 20.61
N ARG A 32 11.36 -1.28 21.34
CA ARG A 32 11.39 -1.37 22.82
C ARG A 32 10.89 -0.06 23.45
N PHE A 33 10.50 -0.12 24.72
CA PHE A 33 10.18 1.10 25.48
C PHE A 33 11.45 1.97 25.64
N PRO A 34 11.38 3.31 25.49
CA PRO A 34 10.19 4.15 25.28
C PRO A 34 9.79 4.35 23.80
N ALA A 35 10.63 3.94 22.85
CA ALA A 35 10.40 4.13 21.42
C ALA A 35 9.06 3.53 20.92
N ARG A 36 8.58 2.45 21.54
CA ARG A 36 7.26 1.87 21.25
C ARG A 36 6.10 2.87 21.42
N PHE A 37 6.16 3.68 22.46
CA PHE A 37 5.12 4.67 22.75
C PHE A 37 5.14 5.80 21.71
N ILE A 38 6.33 6.29 21.39
CA ILE A 38 6.53 7.33 20.36
C ILE A 38 6.06 6.82 18.99
N ASN A 39 6.46 5.60 18.61
CA ASN A 39 6.05 4.99 17.34
C ASN A 39 4.53 4.85 17.25
N TRP A 40 3.89 4.36 18.32
CA TRP A 40 2.43 4.27 18.38
C TRP A 40 1.77 5.65 18.21
N LEU A 41 2.25 6.68 18.91
CA LEU A 41 1.70 8.02 18.82
C LEU A 41 1.82 8.59 17.39
N LEU A 42 3.00 8.46 16.77
CA LEU A 42 3.23 8.92 15.40
C LEU A 42 2.32 8.22 14.39
N MET A 43 2.17 6.89 14.47
CA MET A 43 1.30 6.14 13.57
C MET A 43 -0.17 6.54 13.70
N ASN A 44 -0.65 6.76 14.92
CA ASN A 44 -2.03 7.22 15.15
C ASN A 44 -2.24 8.64 14.61
N MET A 45 -1.25 9.53 14.72
CA MET A 45 -1.33 10.87 14.16
C MET A 45 -1.19 10.89 12.64
N ALA A 46 -0.42 9.97 12.05
CA ALA A 46 -0.16 9.93 10.61
C ALA A 46 -1.45 9.75 9.79
N ILE A 47 -2.44 9.03 10.31
CA ILE A 47 -3.76 8.82 9.65
C ILE A 47 -4.50 10.14 9.40
N PHE A 48 -4.20 11.19 10.15
CA PHE A 48 -4.80 12.51 9.98
C PHE A 48 -4.12 13.35 8.89
N THR A 49 -2.99 12.89 8.33
CA THR A 49 -2.30 13.62 7.28
C THR A 49 -3.08 13.56 5.96
N PRO A 50 -3.10 14.65 5.16
CA PRO A 50 -3.84 14.70 3.90
C PRO A 50 -3.46 13.57 2.94
N PHE A 51 -2.17 13.21 2.88
CA PHE A 51 -1.65 12.18 1.99
C PHE A 51 -2.28 10.80 2.23
N ILE A 52 -2.38 10.36 3.49
CA ILE A 52 -2.97 9.05 3.82
C ILE A 52 -4.48 9.06 3.56
N ARG A 53 -5.17 10.17 3.83
CA ARG A 53 -6.61 10.30 3.59
C ARG A 53 -6.95 10.22 2.11
N GLU A 54 -6.24 10.98 1.28
CA GLU A 54 -6.45 10.97 -0.17
C GLU A 54 -6.17 9.58 -0.76
N GLY A 55 -5.09 8.92 -0.31
CA GLY A 55 -4.80 7.53 -0.69
C GLY A 55 -5.93 6.56 -0.31
N LEU A 56 -6.49 6.70 0.89
CA LEU A 56 -7.58 5.85 1.37
C LEU A 56 -8.88 6.07 0.57
N ASP A 57 -9.20 7.31 0.24
CA ASP A 57 -10.41 7.63 -0.53
C ASP A 57 -10.28 7.14 -1.98
N ASN A 58 -9.12 7.34 -2.61
CA ASN A 58 -8.81 6.78 -3.93
C ASN A 58 -8.89 5.24 -3.94
N HIS A 59 -8.39 4.59 -2.89
CA HIS A 59 -8.48 3.14 -2.75
C HIS A 59 -9.94 2.67 -2.65
N LYS A 60 -10.77 3.32 -1.83
CA LYS A 60 -12.19 2.98 -1.71
C LYS A 60 -12.96 3.14 -3.02
N ASP A 61 -12.66 4.19 -3.79
CA ASP A 61 -13.33 4.41 -5.06
C ASP A 61 -12.88 3.42 -6.14
N TRP A 62 -11.61 3.01 -6.13
CA TRP A 62 -11.13 1.90 -6.95
C TRP A 62 -11.81 0.58 -6.55
N GLU A 63 -11.90 0.30 -5.25
CA GLU A 63 -12.48 -0.94 -4.72
C GLU A 63 -13.95 -1.12 -5.15
N LYS A 64 -14.75 -0.05 -5.07
CA LYS A 64 -16.15 -0.05 -5.55
C LYS A 64 -16.24 -0.42 -7.04
N LYS A 65 -15.39 0.18 -7.88
CA LYS A 65 -15.38 -0.08 -9.33
C LYS A 65 -14.97 -1.52 -9.62
N PHE A 66 -13.89 -1.98 -8.96
CA PHE A 66 -13.36 -3.33 -9.11
C PHE A 66 -14.41 -4.40 -8.78
N TYR A 67 -15.12 -4.27 -7.65
CA TYR A 67 -16.16 -5.23 -7.28
C TYR A 67 -17.41 -5.15 -8.16
N ALA A 68 -17.80 -3.96 -8.61
CA ALA A 68 -18.91 -3.82 -9.55
C ALA A 68 -18.60 -4.52 -10.90
N GLU A 69 -17.38 -4.38 -11.41
CA GLU A 69 -16.92 -5.08 -12.62
C GLU A 69 -16.83 -6.59 -12.41
N ALA A 70 -16.29 -7.03 -11.26
CA ALA A 70 -16.21 -8.45 -10.91
C ALA A 70 -17.60 -9.10 -10.79
N GLU A 71 -18.58 -8.38 -10.23
CA GLU A 71 -19.96 -8.83 -10.15
C GLU A 71 -20.63 -8.90 -11.52
N ALA A 72 -20.39 -7.91 -12.39
CA ALA A 72 -20.88 -7.93 -13.77
C ALA A 72 -20.29 -9.10 -14.56
N LEU A 73 -19.00 -9.42 -14.37
CA LEU A 73 -18.34 -10.58 -14.97
C LEU A 73 -18.90 -11.91 -14.45
N ARG A 74 -19.15 -12.02 -13.13
CA ARG A 74 -19.74 -13.21 -12.50
C ARG A 74 -21.14 -13.50 -13.01
N ASN A 75 -21.91 -12.45 -13.31
CA ASN A 75 -23.30 -12.56 -13.74
C ASN A 75 -23.47 -12.61 -15.28
N ARG A 76 -22.40 -12.79 -16.06
CA ARG A 76 -22.52 -13.04 -17.51
C ARG A 76 -23.07 -14.45 -17.76
N PRO A 77 -24.05 -14.62 -18.67
CA PRO A 77 -24.61 -15.91 -19.02
C PRO A 77 -23.62 -16.81 -19.78
#